data_AF-A0A644X5R0-F1
#
_entry.id   AF-A0A644X5R0-F1
#
_cell.length_a   1.000
_cell.length_b   1.000
_cell.length_c   1.000
_cell.angle_alpha   90.00
_cell.angle_beta   90.00
_cell.angle_gamma   90.00
#
_symmetry.space_group_name_H-M   'P 1'
#
loop_
_entity.id
_entity.type
_entity.pdbx_description
1 polymer ?
#
loop_
_entity_poly.entity_id
_entity_poly.type
_entity_poly.pdbx_seq_one_letter_code
_entity_poly.pdbx_strand_id
1 'polypeptide(L)'
;MDDFPFGESLVIGVGIALVMLVVNLLALRKTKQPMWEGVVVNKYSKEKSEHRGGEDDNWRTYTEYTTIINIDAGKKKTIVEKDSGRHMYDYLSVGNRVRYHPRFGTYEKYDKSKDRIIYCNVCSMMNPIQNDRCKRCNNLLFK
;
A
#
# COMPACT_ATOMS: atom_id res chain seq x y z
N MET A 1 -48.18 10.61 19.17
CA MET A 1 -47.08 10.47 18.21
C MET A 1 -46.95 11.82 17.53
N ASP A 2 -45.88 12.57 17.79
CA ASP A 2 -45.63 13.82 17.07
C ASP A 2 -45.14 13.46 15.67
N ASP A 3 -46.06 13.51 14.70
CA ASP A 3 -45.73 13.41 13.29
C ASP A 3 -44.82 14.59 12.95
N PHE A 4 -43.54 14.30 12.66
CA PHE A 4 -42.63 15.30 12.14
C PHE A 4 -43.28 15.90 10.88
N PRO A 5 -43.55 17.23 10.84
CA PRO A 5 -44.18 17.83 9.69
C PRO A 5 -43.31 17.58 8.46
N PHE A 6 -43.94 17.22 7.35
CA PHE A 6 -43.30 16.76 6.11
C PHE A 6 -42.06 17.59 5.68
N GLY A 7 -42.07 18.90 5.94
CA GLY A 7 -40.94 19.79 5.70
C GLY A 7 -39.69 19.48 6.53
N GLU A 8 -39.83 19.16 7.81
CA GLU A 8 -38.69 18.81 8.67
C GLU A 8 -38.08 17.46 8.27
N SER A 9 -38.91 16.48 7.94
CA SER A 9 -38.45 15.19 7.41
C SER A 9 -37.69 15.34 6.09
N LEU A 10 -38.15 16.23 5.21
CA LEU A 10 -37.51 16.52 3.93
C LEU A 10 -36.16 17.22 4.10
N VAL A 11 -36.05 18.17 5.03
CA VAL A 11 -34.79 18.85 5.36
C VAL A 11 -33.76 17.87 5.93
N ILE A 12 -34.18 17.00 6.85
CA ILE A 12 -33.30 15.98 7.44
C ILE A 12 -32.84 14.98 6.36
N GLY A 13 -33.75 14.52 5.51
CA GLY A 13 -33.44 13.60 4.42
C GLY A 13 -32.42 14.17 3.42
N VAL A 14 -32.60 15.43 3.02
CA VAL A 14 -31.66 16.15 2.14
C VAL A 14 -30.30 16.34 2.83
N GLY A 15 -30.30 16.69 4.11
CA GLY A 15 -29.06 16.83 4.90
C GLY A 15 -28.25 15.53 4.94
N ILE A 16 -28.90 14.40 5.23
CA ILE A 16 -28.24 13.09 5.26
C ILE A 16 -27.70 12.72 3.86
N ALA A 17 -28.49 12.93 2.81
CA ALA A 17 -28.08 12.63 1.44
C ALA A 17 -26.85 13.44 1.01
N LEU A 18 -26.79 14.73 1.36
CA LEU A 18 -25.65 15.59 1.06
C LEU A 18 -24.39 15.16 1.82
N VAL A 19 -24.51 14.83 3.11
CA VAL A 19 -23.37 14.33 3.90
C VAL A 19 -22.85 13.03 3.31
N MET A 20 -23.73 12.07 2.99
CA MET A 20 -23.34 10.82 2.34
C MET A 20 -22.67 11.07 0.99
N LEU A 21 -23.17 12.01 0.18
CA LEU A 21 -22.58 12.36 -1.11
C LEU A 21 -21.15 12.90 -0.94
N VAL A 22 -20.95 13.83 -0.01
CA VAL A 22 -19.61 14.41 0.27
C VAL A 22 -18.63 13.35 0.74
N VAL A 23 -19.05 12.48 1.68
CA VAL A 23 -18.21 11.38 2.18
C VAL A 23 -17.81 10.43 1.05
N ASN A 24 -18.76 10.03 0.20
CA ASN A 24 -18.49 9.15 -0.94
C ASN A 24 -17.56 9.80 -1.98
N LEU A 25 -17.73 11.10 -2.27
CA LEU A 25 -16.84 11.83 -3.19
C LEU A 25 -15.41 11.92 -2.64
N LEU A 26 -15.26 12.16 -1.34
CA LEU A 26 -13.95 12.17 -0.69
C LEU A 26 -13.28 10.79 -0.70
N ALA A 27 -14.06 9.72 -0.50
CA ALA A 27 -13.57 8.35 -0.63
C ALA A 27 -13.10 8.04 -2.07
N LEU A 28 -13.88 8.43 -3.08
CA LEU A 28 -13.53 8.25 -4.49
C LEU A 28 -12.30 9.03 -4.93
N ARG A 29 -12.02 10.20 -4.32
CA ARG A 29 -10.77 10.94 -4.61
C ARG A 29 -9.53 10.17 -4.14
N LYS A 30 -9.62 9.43 -3.03
CA LYS A 30 -8.51 8.64 -2.49
C LYS A 30 -8.15 7.43 -3.37
N THR A 31 -9.09 6.92 -4.20
CA THR A 31 -8.82 5.76 -5.06
C THR A 31 -8.05 6.10 -6.34
N LYS A 32 -8.02 7.37 -6.76
CA LYS A 32 -7.33 7.83 -7.98
C LYS A 32 -5.85 8.13 -7.76
N GLN A 33 -5.14 7.31 -6.99
CA GLN A 33 -3.69 7.47 -6.91
C GLN A 33 -3.06 7.13 -8.26
N PRO A 34 -2.24 8.02 -8.86
CA PRO A 34 -1.58 7.72 -10.12
C PRO A 34 -0.50 6.65 -9.91
N MET A 35 -0.27 5.82 -10.94
CA MET A 35 0.96 5.05 -11.02
C MET A 35 2.15 5.99 -10.97
N TRP A 36 3.21 5.54 -10.33
CA TRP A 36 4.45 6.29 -10.28
C TRP A 36 5.64 5.36 -10.40
N GLU A 37 6.75 5.92 -10.82
CA GLU A 37 8.00 5.21 -11.06
C GLU A 37 9.13 5.90 -10.29
N GLY A 38 10.15 5.13 -9.96
CA GLY A 38 11.29 5.67 -9.23
C GLY A 38 12.44 4.69 -9.11
N VAL A 39 13.49 5.13 -8.43
CA VAL A 39 14.70 4.35 -8.19
C VAL A 39 14.91 4.21 -6.69
N VAL A 40 15.22 3.00 -6.23
CA VAL A 40 15.60 2.76 -4.84
C VAL A 40 16.93 3.46 -4.57
N VAL A 41 16.95 4.44 -3.68
CA VAL A 41 18.15 5.25 -3.38
C VAL A 41 18.77 4.93 -2.04
N ASN A 42 18.01 4.35 -1.11
CA ASN A 42 18.53 4.00 0.21
C ASN A 42 17.68 2.92 0.87
N LYS A 43 18.29 2.17 1.79
CA LYS A 43 17.67 1.16 2.63
C LYS A 43 18.32 1.16 4.01
N TYR A 44 17.52 1.07 5.07
CA TYR A 44 18.03 0.94 6.43
C TYR A 44 17.03 0.21 7.32
N SER A 45 17.51 -0.28 8.47
CA SER A 45 16.68 -0.89 9.51
C SER A 45 16.90 -0.19 10.85
N LYS A 46 15.86 -0.08 11.67
CA LYS A 46 15.93 0.50 13.02
C LYS A 46 15.02 -0.26 13.97
N GLU A 47 15.49 -0.54 15.17
CA GLU A 47 14.66 -1.08 16.25
C GLU A 47 13.77 0.04 16.84
N LYS A 48 12.50 -0.29 17.08
CA LYS A 48 11.51 0.62 17.66
C LYS A 48 10.71 -0.11 18.74
N SER A 49 10.20 0.65 19.70
CA SER A 49 9.26 0.17 20.71
C SER A 49 7.97 0.96 20.62
N GLU A 50 6.82 0.28 20.64
CA GLU A 50 5.49 0.89 20.69
C GLU A 50 4.75 0.45 21.95
N HIS A 51 4.10 1.41 22.61
CA HIS A 51 3.20 1.17 23.73
C HIS A 51 1.81 0.83 23.17
N ARG A 52 1.24 -0.30 23.58
CA ARG A 52 -0.02 -0.81 22.99
C ARG A 52 -1.28 -0.34 23.72
N GLY A 53 -1.16 0.30 24.87
CA GLY A 53 -2.28 0.77 25.69
C GLY A 53 -3.01 -0.39 26.37
N GLY A 54 -3.40 -0.18 27.63
CA GLY A 54 -4.04 -1.16 28.51
C GLY A 54 -3.79 -0.80 29.97
N GLU A 55 -4.46 -1.47 30.90
CA GLU A 55 -4.18 -1.32 32.35
C GLU A 55 -2.77 -1.81 32.72
N ASP A 56 -2.19 -2.71 31.91
CA ASP A 56 -0.80 -3.15 32.02
C ASP A 56 0.11 -2.43 31.02
N ASP A 57 1.32 -2.09 31.46
CA ASP A 57 2.36 -1.41 30.69
C ASP A 57 2.96 -2.33 29.61
N ASN A 58 2.18 -2.59 28.55
CA ASN A 58 2.53 -3.55 27.49
C ASN A 58 3.28 -2.87 26.34
N TRP A 59 4.61 -2.93 26.42
CA TRP A 59 5.52 -2.49 25.38
C TRP A 59 5.89 -3.62 24.42
N ARG A 60 5.85 -3.36 23.11
CA ARG A 60 6.39 -4.26 22.08
C ARG A 60 7.57 -3.61 21.38
N THR A 61 8.70 -4.31 21.35
CA THR A 61 9.83 -4.00 20.46
C THR A 61 9.68 -4.72 19.13
N TYR A 62 9.99 -4.03 18.03
CA TYR A 62 10.00 -4.55 16.67
C TYR A 62 11.10 -3.89 15.84
N THR A 63 11.56 -4.58 14.79
CA THR A 63 12.49 -3.99 13.82
C THR A 63 11.73 -3.43 12.63
N GLU A 64 11.95 -2.15 12.32
CA GLU A 64 11.42 -1.49 11.15
C GLU A 64 12.45 -1.49 10.01
N TYR A 65 12.06 -2.00 8.85
CA TYR A 65 12.85 -2.02 7.62
C TYR A 65 12.30 -0.97 6.66
N THR A 66 13.15 -0.03 6.26
CA THR A 66 12.78 1.10 5.42
C THR A 66 13.49 1.04 4.08
N THR A 67 12.73 1.14 3.00
CA THR A 67 13.25 1.32 1.64
C THR A 67 12.81 2.69 1.11
N ILE A 68 13.77 3.52 0.70
CA ILE A 68 13.52 4.86 0.13
C ILE A 68 13.62 4.79 -1.39
N ILE A 69 12.56 5.25 -2.05
CA ILE A 69 12.46 5.36 -3.50
C ILE A 69 12.40 6.84 -3.87
N ASN A 70 13.31 7.29 -4.73
CA ASN A 70 13.26 8.61 -5.32
C ASN A 70 12.39 8.54 -6.58
N ILE A 71 11.36 9.38 -6.64
CA ILE A 71 10.48 9.54 -7.81
C ILE A 71 10.80 10.88 -8.49
N ASP A 72 10.21 11.11 -9.66
CA ASP A 72 10.45 12.33 -10.45
C ASP A 72 10.28 13.62 -9.62
N ALA A 73 11.07 14.64 -9.97
CA ALA A 73 11.17 15.92 -9.27
C ALA A 73 11.65 15.84 -7.80
N GLY A 74 12.39 14.79 -7.42
CA GLY A 74 13.06 14.70 -6.11
C GLY A 74 12.14 14.35 -4.94
N LYS A 75 10.87 14.03 -5.21
CA LYS A 75 9.96 13.51 -4.18
C LYS A 75 10.39 12.11 -3.77
N LYS A 76 10.24 11.78 -2.49
CA LYS A 76 10.57 10.45 -1.95
C LYS A 76 9.32 9.68 -1.58
N LYS A 77 9.31 8.39 -1.87
CA LYS A 77 8.33 7.40 -1.41
C LYS A 77 9.05 6.41 -0.51
N THR A 78 8.37 5.97 0.54
CA THR A 78 8.96 5.11 1.56
C THR A 78 8.12 3.85 1.70
N ILE A 79 8.79 2.69 1.64
CA ILE A 79 8.21 1.41 2.03
C ILE A 79 8.69 1.13 3.44
N VAL A 80 7.75 0.89 4.36
CA VAL A 80 8.03 0.56 5.75
C VAL A 80 7.44 -0.81 6.03
N GLU A 81 8.30 -1.76 6.37
CA GLU A 81 7.93 -3.12 6.74
C GLU A 81 8.44 -3.42 8.16
N LYS A 82 7.78 -4.34 8.88
CA LYS A 82 8.12 -4.68 10.27
C LYS A 82 8.46 -6.16 10.40
N ASP A 83 9.47 -6.47 11.21
CA ASP A 83 9.87 -7.82 11.60
C ASP A 83 10.03 -8.78 10.39
N SER A 84 9.32 -9.92 10.39
CA SER A 84 9.36 -10.92 9.32
C SER A 84 8.64 -10.50 8.04
N GLY A 85 7.86 -9.42 8.08
CA GLY A 85 7.12 -8.88 6.93
C GLY A 85 7.96 -8.06 5.95
N ARG A 86 9.29 -8.17 5.99
CA ARG A 86 10.28 -7.36 5.24
C ARG A 86 10.50 -7.80 3.79
N HIS A 87 9.44 -8.28 3.13
CA HIS A 87 9.53 -8.96 1.84
C HIS A 87 10.05 -8.06 0.72
N MET A 88 9.60 -6.80 0.66
CA MET A 88 10.07 -5.83 -0.33
C MET A 88 11.46 -5.30 0.01
N TYR A 89 11.75 -5.13 1.30
CA TYR A 89 13.09 -4.80 1.75
C TYR A 89 14.09 -5.86 1.30
N ASP A 90 13.82 -7.15 1.48
CA ASP A 90 14.76 -8.20 1.07
C ASP A 90 14.85 -8.35 -0.46
N TYR A 91 13.75 -8.08 -1.19
CA TYR A 91 13.68 -8.22 -2.64
C TYR A 91 14.31 -7.05 -3.42
N LEU A 92 14.17 -5.82 -2.94
CA LEU A 92 14.64 -4.62 -3.63
C LEU A 92 16.08 -4.27 -3.23
N SER A 93 16.89 -3.91 -4.21
CA SER A 93 18.26 -3.40 -4.02
C SER A 93 18.36 -1.92 -4.40
N VAL A 94 19.30 -1.21 -3.77
CA VAL A 94 19.65 0.16 -4.19
C VAL A 94 20.04 0.16 -5.67
N GLY A 95 19.54 1.15 -6.41
CA GLY A 95 19.66 1.25 -7.87
C GLY A 95 18.56 0.54 -8.66
N ASN A 96 17.70 -0.26 -8.04
CA ASN A 96 16.57 -0.87 -8.74
C ASN A 96 15.56 0.21 -9.15
N ARG A 97 15.22 0.23 -10.45
CA ARG A 97 14.08 0.99 -10.97
C ARG A 97 12.80 0.20 -10.71
N VAL A 98 11.79 0.86 -10.16
CA VAL A 98 10.51 0.26 -9.78
C VAL A 98 9.33 1.09 -10.26
N ARG A 99 8.19 0.43 -10.49
CA ARG A 99 6.88 1.01 -10.75
C ARG A 99 5.92 0.58 -9.65
N TYR A 100 5.16 1.52 -9.10
CA TYR A 100 4.11 1.23 -8.13
C TYR A 100 2.75 1.13 -8.81
N HIS A 101 2.01 0.08 -8.46
CA HIS A 101 0.65 -0.19 -8.94
C HIS A 101 -0.37 0.10 -7.83
N PRO A 102 -0.95 1.32 -7.77
CA PRO A 102 -1.80 1.74 -6.64
C PRO A 102 -3.06 0.91 -6.48
N ARG A 103 -3.60 0.36 -7.57
CA ARG A 103 -4.79 -0.51 -7.52
C ARG A 103 -4.55 -1.82 -6.77
N PHE A 104 -3.31 -2.32 -6.76
CA PHE A 104 -2.93 -3.56 -6.09
C PHE A 104 -2.04 -3.33 -4.86
N GLY A 105 -1.48 -2.13 -4.71
CA GLY A 105 -0.53 -1.82 -3.66
C GLY A 105 0.83 -2.52 -3.85
N THR A 106 1.17 -2.96 -5.06
CA THR A 106 2.39 -3.72 -5.33
C THR A 106 3.48 -2.89 -6.01
N TYR A 107 4.72 -3.35 -5.87
CA TYR A 107 5.90 -2.78 -6.50
C TYR A 107 6.43 -3.76 -7.56
N GLU A 108 6.54 -3.27 -8.79
CA GLU A 108 7.12 -4.00 -9.90
C GLU A 108 8.53 -3.49 -10.15
N LYS A 109 9.52 -4.39 -10.19
CA LYS A 109 10.90 -4.07 -10.58
C LYS A 109 11.03 -4.10 -12.09
N TYR A 110 11.79 -3.18 -12.69
CA TYR A 110 11.97 -3.16 -14.15
C TYR A 110 12.90 -4.28 -14.65
N ASP A 111 14.15 -4.28 -14.20
CA ASP A 111 15.11 -5.32 -14.53
C ASP A 111 15.01 -6.45 -13.52
N LYS A 112 14.60 -7.64 -13.95
CA LYS A 112 14.50 -8.86 -13.13
C LYS A 112 15.48 -9.94 -13.59
N SER A 113 16.43 -9.60 -14.47
CA SER A 113 17.33 -10.56 -15.11
C SER A 113 18.19 -11.36 -14.13
N LYS A 114 18.45 -10.79 -12.94
CA LYS A 114 19.25 -11.40 -11.87
C LYS A 114 18.41 -12.03 -10.75
N ASP A 115 17.09 -11.94 -10.85
CA ASP A 115 16.20 -12.39 -9.78
C ASP A 115 15.84 -13.87 -9.96
N ARG A 116 15.76 -14.60 -8.84
CA ARG A 116 15.30 -16.01 -8.84
C ARG A 116 13.79 -16.13 -8.59
N ILE A 117 13.18 -15.07 -8.09
CA ILE A 117 11.78 -14.98 -7.73
C ILE A 117 11.14 -13.75 -8.35
N ILE A 118 9.82 -13.77 -8.50
CA ILE A 118 9.00 -12.63 -8.90
C ILE A 118 7.71 -12.62 -8.11
N TYR A 119 7.32 -11.45 -7.61
CA TYR A 119 6.04 -11.24 -6.95
C TYR A 119 4.93 -11.00 -7.98
N CYS A 120 3.78 -11.64 -7.77
CA CYS A 120 2.61 -11.39 -8.59
C CYS A 120 2.01 -10.02 -8.23
N ASN A 121 1.91 -9.11 -9.21
CA ASN A 121 1.31 -7.79 -9.00
C ASN A 121 -0.19 -7.82 -8.66
N VAL A 122 -0.88 -8.95 -8.82
CA VAL A 122 -2.32 -9.07 -8.53
C VAL A 122 -2.59 -9.57 -7.11
N CYS A 123 -1.82 -10.56 -6.64
CA CYS A 123 -2.09 -11.23 -5.36
C CYS A 123 -0.88 -11.29 -4.41
N SER A 124 0.23 -10.66 -4.77
CA SER A 124 1.48 -10.60 -4.00
C SER A 124 2.13 -11.96 -3.70
N MET A 125 1.68 -13.05 -4.35
CA MET A 125 2.31 -14.35 -4.20
C MET A 125 3.72 -14.33 -4.81
N MET A 126 4.69 -14.87 -4.08
CA MET A 126 6.04 -15.14 -4.60
C MET A 126 6.02 -16.35 -5.54
N ASN A 127 6.62 -16.20 -6.72
CA ASN A 127 6.73 -17.25 -7.73
C ASN A 127 8.19 -17.40 -8.18
N PRO A 128 8.62 -18.58 -8.65
CA PRO A 128 9.87 -18.72 -9.39
C PRO A 128 9.90 -17.81 -10.62
N ILE A 129 11.05 -17.22 -10.94
CA ILE A 129 11.20 -16.31 -12.10
C ILE A 129 10.90 -17.00 -13.45
N GLN A 130 11.03 -18.34 -13.50
CA GLN A 130 10.76 -19.13 -14.70
C GLN A 130 9.26 -19.18 -15.03
N ASN A 131 8.38 -19.06 -14.04
CA ASN A 131 6.94 -19.14 -14.28
C ASN A 131 6.44 -17.97 -15.13
N ASP A 132 5.59 -18.24 -16.13
CA ASP A 132 4.87 -17.19 -16.86
C ASP A 132 3.61 -16.73 -16.14
N ARG A 133 3.03 -17.61 -15.31
CA ARG A 133 1.80 -17.36 -14.55
C ARG A 133 1.98 -17.59 -13.07
N CYS A 134 1.23 -16.82 -12.29
CA CYS A 134 1.22 -16.95 -10.85
C CYS A 134 0.59 -18.29 -10.42
N LYS A 135 1.28 -19.05 -9.56
CA LYS A 135 0.80 -20.35 -9.06
C LYS A 135 -0.47 -20.27 -8.21
N ARG A 136 -0.85 -19.06 -7.74
CA ARG A 136 -2.04 -18.84 -6.89
C ARG A 136 -3.24 -18.33 -7.67
N CYS A 137 -3.06 -17.27 -8.48
CA CYS A 137 -4.17 -16.59 -9.16
C CYS A 137 -4.16 -16.76 -10.69
N ASN A 138 -3.21 -17.50 -11.24
CA ASN A 138 -3.06 -17.79 -12.68
C ASN A 138 -2.92 -16.55 -13.61
N ASN A 139 -2.79 -15.34 -13.06
CA ASN A 139 -2.47 -14.13 -13.82
C ASN A 139 -1.03 -14.17 -14.34
N LEU A 140 -0.78 -13.44 -15.43
CA LEU A 140 0.56 -13.28 -15.99
C LEU A 140 1.50 -12.59 -14.98
N LEU A 141 2.73 -13.08 -14.94
CA LEU A 141 3.81 -12.45 -14.19
C LEU A 141 4.53 -11.48 -15.13
N PHE A 142 4.73 -10.24 -14.66
CA PHE A 142 5.30 -9.18 -15.50
C PHE A 142 6.82 -9.30 -15.47
N LYS A 143 7.41 -10.05 -16.41
CA LYS A 143 8.85 -10.30 -16.49
C LYS A 143 9.59 -9.07 -16.99
#